data_AF-A0A6N9CB16-F1
#
_entry.id   AF-A0A6N9CB16-F1
#
_cell.length_a   1.000
_cell.length_b   1.000
_cell.length_c   1.000
_cell.angle_alpha   90.00
_cell.angle_beta   90.00
_cell.angle_gamma   90.00
#
_symmetry.space_group_name_H-M   'P 1'
#
loop_
_entity.id
_entity.type
_entity.pdbx_description
1 polymer ?
#
loop_
_entity_poly.entity_id
_entity_poly.type
_entity_poly.pdbx_seq_one_letter_code
_entity_poly.pdbx_strand_id
1 'polypeptide(L)'
;MKLNAVREVAEMYDFDGIQIDFARIPVLFPEEQWLHNDVLTNFMRDIRTTLLDIGEKRGRPLLLAARVPEDLMGCHFDGMDVETWVRDFLVDILVVGTRTANADIAAFRHIVKGTPIKLYPSFDDHHSTDGYREPDLEVWRATCANWWRQNPDGMHTFNLMVSSPQSAQNLGLSPSPRWETQRRIFSEIGSPETLKRQDKVFFIERRGGGHAEYVVPSPANWHTPRHMYFQTNMLAALPAALADDGGEDTLLTLNVADDVKAVSAEIDQMTLRIAISDEAGEALSVDERLEELGSRIEVRLNNILLDTPRVETVEIPKGDAFKNWLVFTVTPRYLAVGANLVGVRLRQQPPAAYGRIQIEKLELHISYK
;
A
#
# COMPACT_ATOMS: atom_id res chain seq x y z
N MET A 1 8.13 -23.52 22.19
CA MET A 1 7.40 -24.13 21.05
C MET A 1 7.80 -23.51 19.71
N LYS A 2 7.67 -22.18 19.52
CA LYS A 2 7.96 -21.52 18.22
C LYS A 2 9.41 -21.71 17.72
N LEU A 3 10.42 -21.50 18.58
CA LEU A 3 11.83 -21.71 18.22
C LEU A 3 12.14 -23.16 17.79
N ASN A 4 11.51 -24.14 18.43
CA ASN A 4 11.71 -25.55 18.10
C ASN A 4 11.23 -25.87 16.68
N ALA A 5 10.08 -25.30 16.26
CA ALA A 5 9.59 -25.48 14.90
C ALA A 5 10.55 -24.88 13.85
N VAL A 6 11.13 -23.71 14.14
CA VAL A 6 12.15 -23.10 13.26
C VAL A 6 13.38 -24.00 13.14
N ARG A 7 13.88 -24.52 14.27
CA ARG A 7 15.01 -25.46 14.30
C ARG A 7 14.70 -26.74 13.51
N GLU A 8 13.56 -27.36 13.77
CA GLU A 8 13.13 -28.59 13.12
C GLU A 8 13.09 -28.41 11.59
N VAL A 9 12.46 -27.36 11.10
CA VAL A 9 12.38 -27.05 9.66
C VAL A 9 13.78 -26.80 9.06
N ALA A 10 14.64 -26.06 9.76
CA ALA A 10 16.01 -25.75 9.33
C ALA A 10 16.95 -26.98 9.28
N GLU A 11 16.69 -27.99 10.11
CA GLU A 11 17.43 -29.25 10.13
C GLU A 11 16.88 -30.27 9.12
N MET A 12 15.57 -30.27 8.86
CA MET A 12 14.92 -31.25 7.98
C MET A 12 15.05 -30.95 6.49
N TYR A 13 15.08 -29.68 6.08
CA TYR A 13 14.98 -29.30 4.68
C TYR A 13 16.17 -28.49 4.17
N ASP A 14 16.50 -28.71 2.90
CA ASP A 14 17.64 -28.09 2.24
C ASP A 14 17.22 -26.82 1.48
N PHE A 15 17.02 -25.71 2.20
CA PHE A 15 16.72 -24.39 1.64
C PHE A 15 17.77 -23.35 2.07
N ASP A 16 17.67 -22.13 1.51
CA ASP A 16 18.67 -21.05 1.67
C ASP A 16 18.37 -20.07 2.81
N GLY A 17 17.13 -19.99 3.28
CA GLY A 17 16.77 -19.16 4.43
C GLY A 17 15.34 -19.32 4.92
N ILE A 18 15.04 -18.66 6.03
CA ILE A 18 13.72 -18.63 6.68
C ILE A 18 13.26 -17.18 6.78
N GLN A 19 11.98 -16.94 6.46
CA GLN A 19 11.31 -15.69 6.78
C GLN A 19 10.39 -15.87 7.97
N ILE A 20 10.55 -15.03 9.00
CA ILE A 20 9.57 -14.90 10.08
C ILE A 20 8.52 -13.88 9.63
N ASP A 21 7.34 -14.39 9.27
CA ASP A 21 6.22 -13.58 8.80
C ASP A 21 5.36 -13.10 9.98
N PHE A 22 5.65 -11.92 10.52
CA PHE A 22 4.81 -11.33 11.54
C PHE A 22 3.48 -10.80 10.96
N ALA A 23 3.28 -10.70 9.64
CA ALA A 23 2.04 -10.20 9.03
C ALA A 23 0.88 -11.22 9.02
N ARG A 24 0.86 -12.23 9.89
CA ARG A 24 -0.21 -13.24 9.93
C ARG A 24 -0.96 -13.15 11.26
N ILE A 25 -1.85 -12.15 11.32
CA ILE A 25 -2.58 -11.72 12.52
C ILE A 25 -1.61 -11.40 13.68
N PRO A 26 -0.77 -10.33 13.55
CA PRO A 26 0.23 -9.94 14.54
C PRO A 26 -0.40 -9.39 15.82
N VAL A 27 -1.07 -10.23 16.59
CA VAL A 27 -1.12 -10.02 18.04
C VAL A 27 0.09 -10.75 18.60
N LEU A 28 1.22 -10.05 18.65
CA LEU A 28 2.46 -10.60 19.20
C LEU A 28 2.45 -10.59 20.72
N PHE A 29 1.86 -9.53 21.29
CA PHE A 29 1.72 -9.31 22.71
C PHE A 29 0.29 -8.80 23.01
N PRO A 30 -0.19 -8.93 24.25
CA PRO A 30 -1.27 -8.09 24.77
C PRO A 30 -0.93 -6.60 24.66
N GLU A 31 -1.85 -5.71 25.03
CA GLU A 31 -1.62 -4.25 25.04
C GLU A 31 -0.27 -3.85 25.68
N GLU A 32 0.24 -2.66 25.34
CA GLU A 32 1.56 -2.17 25.77
C GLU A 32 2.75 -2.90 25.08
N GLN A 33 2.57 -3.34 23.83
CA GLN A 33 3.56 -4.15 23.09
C GLN A 33 4.99 -3.57 23.11
N TRP A 34 5.14 -2.24 23.05
CA TRP A 34 6.45 -1.58 23.13
C TRP A 34 7.23 -1.92 24.42
N LEU A 35 6.55 -2.11 25.56
CA LEU A 35 7.21 -2.49 26.81
C LEU A 35 7.81 -3.91 26.78
N HIS A 36 7.44 -4.71 25.79
CA HIS A 36 7.88 -6.10 25.60
C HIS A 36 8.80 -6.28 24.39
N ASN A 37 9.36 -5.18 23.84
CA ASN A 37 10.22 -5.24 22.67
C ASN A 37 11.48 -6.11 22.86
N ASP A 38 11.97 -6.19 24.11
CA ASP A 38 13.13 -7.00 24.50
C ASP A 38 12.83 -8.49 24.34
N VAL A 39 11.60 -8.92 24.64
CA VAL A 39 11.17 -10.32 24.48
C VAL A 39 11.23 -10.73 23.01
N LEU A 40 10.70 -9.90 22.10
CA LEU A 40 10.74 -10.21 20.66
C LEU A 40 12.16 -10.16 20.11
N THR A 41 12.95 -9.19 20.55
CA THR A 41 14.35 -9.04 20.17
C THR A 41 15.20 -10.24 20.62
N ASN A 42 15.01 -10.71 21.85
CA ASN A 42 15.67 -11.91 22.36
C ASN A 42 15.25 -13.15 21.55
N PHE A 43 13.96 -13.27 21.20
CA PHE A 43 13.48 -14.34 20.31
C PHE A 43 14.16 -14.31 18.93
N MET A 44 14.29 -13.14 18.31
CA MET A 44 15.02 -13.00 17.05
C MET A 44 16.51 -13.36 17.19
N ARG A 45 17.13 -13.03 18.33
CA ARG A 45 18.52 -13.40 18.63
C ARG A 45 18.69 -14.92 18.77
N ASP A 46 17.76 -15.60 19.42
CA ASP A 46 17.76 -17.06 19.57
C ASP A 46 17.59 -17.77 18.21
N ILE A 47 16.72 -17.25 17.34
CA ILE A 47 16.59 -17.76 15.96
C ILE A 47 17.89 -17.55 15.21
N ARG A 48 18.45 -16.34 15.21
CA ARG A 48 19.70 -16.04 14.50
C ARG A 48 20.82 -17.00 14.93
N THR A 49 21.01 -17.18 16.24
CA THR A 49 22.02 -18.09 16.77
C THR A 49 21.79 -19.53 16.31
N THR A 50 20.53 -20.00 16.38
CA THR A 50 20.16 -21.34 15.93
C THR A 50 20.47 -21.55 14.44
N LEU A 51 20.18 -20.57 13.58
CA LEU A 51 20.42 -20.69 12.13
C LEU A 51 21.91 -20.60 11.77
N LEU A 52 22.70 -19.82 12.53
CA LEU A 52 24.17 -19.81 12.38
C LEU A 52 24.77 -21.18 12.70
N ASP A 53 24.39 -21.79 13.83
CA ASP A 53 24.87 -23.12 14.23
C ASP A 53 24.52 -24.20 13.20
N ILE A 54 23.31 -24.16 12.65
CA ILE A 54 22.87 -25.12 11.63
C ILE A 54 23.59 -24.87 10.31
N GLY A 55 23.76 -23.60 9.91
CA GLY A 55 24.49 -23.23 8.71
C GLY A 55 25.95 -23.68 8.74
N GLU A 56 26.62 -23.54 9.89
CA GLU A 56 27.98 -24.04 10.10
C GLU A 56 28.06 -25.57 9.91
N LYS A 57 27.15 -26.32 10.54
CA LYS A 57 27.10 -27.80 10.39
C LYS A 57 26.84 -28.25 8.96
N ARG A 58 26.05 -27.48 8.20
CA ARG A 58 25.74 -27.74 6.79
C ARG A 58 26.84 -27.26 5.84
N GLY A 59 27.79 -26.45 6.33
CA GLY A 59 28.83 -25.83 5.51
C GLY A 59 28.33 -24.75 4.55
N ARG A 60 27.11 -24.22 4.76
CA ARG A 60 26.51 -23.15 3.95
C ARG A 60 25.58 -22.26 4.79
N PRO A 61 25.56 -20.93 4.58
CA PRO A 61 24.72 -20.03 5.35
C PRO A 61 23.22 -20.33 5.24
N LEU A 62 22.49 -20.03 6.32
CA LEU A 62 21.03 -19.96 6.35
C LEU A 62 20.61 -18.52 6.62
N LEU A 63 19.97 -17.89 5.63
CA LEU A 63 19.53 -16.50 5.75
C LEU A 63 18.29 -16.38 6.63
N LEU A 64 18.17 -15.24 7.31
CA LEU A 64 17.01 -14.89 8.13
C LEU A 64 16.38 -13.61 7.63
N ALA A 65 15.13 -13.71 7.19
CA ALA A 65 14.28 -12.57 6.88
C ALA A 65 13.24 -12.35 7.97
N ALA A 66 12.81 -11.11 8.17
CA ALA A 66 11.64 -10.79 8.98
C ALA A 66 10.73 -9.84 8.22
N ARG A 67 9.42 -10.10 8.26
CA ARG A 67 8.43 -9.15 7.75
C ARG A 67 7.90 -8.29 8.89
N VAL A 68 7.98 -6.98 8.71
CA VAL A 68 7.70 -5.97 9.74
C VAL A 68 6.69 -4.93 9.22
N PRO A 69 6.09 -4.10 10.10
CA PRO A 69 5.25 -2.98 9.71
C PRO A 69 5.86 -2.05 8.65
N GLU A 70 4.99 -1.26 8.03
CA GLU A 70 5.32 -0.39 6.90
C GLU A 70 6.25 0.78 7.20
N ASP A 71 6.37 1.16 8.48
CA ASP A 71 7.22 2.24 8.95
C ASP A 71 7.75 1.93 10.37
N LEU A 72 8.73 2.71 10.83
CA LEU A 72 9.37 2.49 12.14
C LEU A 72 8.41 2.76 13.31
N MET A 73 7.48 3.71 13.16
CA MET A 73 6.50 4.00 14.22
C MET A 73 5.57 2.80 14.43
N GLY A 74 5.14 2.16 13.36
CA GLY A 74 4.37 0.92 13.38
C GLY A 74 5.15 -0.23 13.98
N CYS A 75 6.44 -0.35 13.67
CA CYS A 75 7.31 -1.33 14.30
C CYS A 75 7.33 -1.13 15.83
N HIS A 76 7.53 0.10 16.30
CA HIS A 76 7.52 0.41 17.74
C HIS A 76 6.16 0.16 18.37
N PHE A 77 5.06 0.54 17.69
CA PHE A 77 3.70 0.29 18.14
C PHE A 77 3.47 -1.20 18.41
N ASP A 78 3.95 -2.07 17.53
CA ASP A 78 3.80 -3.53 17.65
C ASP A 78 4.91 -4.22 18.47
N GLY A 79 5.77 -3.45 19.14
CA GLY A 79 6.84 -3.99 19.99
C GLY A 79 8.03 -4.58 19.23
N MET A 80 8.26 -4.15 17.99
CA MET A 80 9.40 -4.53 17.17
C MET A 80 10.49 -3.45 17.22
N ASP A 81 11.57 -3.70 17.97
CA ASP A 81 12.78 -2.87 17.94
C ASP A 81 13.69 -3.29 16.77
N VAL A 82 13.24 -2.95 15.56
CA VAL A 82 13.94 -3.27 14.30
C VAL A 82 15.29 -2.58 14.21
N GLU A 83 15.47 -1.43 14.83
CA GLU A 83 16.75 -0.74 14.92
C GLU A 83 17.79 -1.57 15.68
N THR A 84 17.39 -2.20 16.81
CA THR A 84 18.24 -3.17 17.50
C THR A 84 18.52 -4.39 16.64
N TRP A 85 17.52 -4.92 15.91
CA TRP A 85 17.74 -6.08 15.05
C TRP A 85 18.76 -5.79 13.95
N VAL A 86 18.74 -4.58 13.39
CA VAL A 86 19.71 -4.13 12.39
C VAL A 86 21.09 -3.94 13.00
N ARG A 87 21.19 -3.23 14.14
CA ARG A 87 22.46 -2.97 14.83
C ARG A 87 23.18 -4.26 15.25
N ASP A 88 22.42 -5.24 15.73
CA ASP A 88 22.94 -6.51 16.22
C ASP A 88 23.02 -7.58 15.09
N PHE A 89 22.74 -7.22 13.84
CA PHE A 89 22.75 -8.11 12.66
C PHE A 89 21.84 -9.36 12.81
N LEU A 90 20.70 -9.21 13.49
CA LEU A 90 19.78 -10.30 13.77
C LEU A 90 19.00 -10.77 12.53
N VAL A 91 18.98 -10.00 11.45
CA VAL A 91 18.33 -10.35 10.18
C VAL A 91 19.25 -10.03 9.00
N ASP A 92 19.05 -10.72 7.88
CA ASP A 92 19.71 -10.46 6.59
C ASP A 92 18.80 -9.68 5.64
N ILE A 93 17.49 -9.85 5.80
CA ILE A 93 16.47 -9.22 4.95
C ILE A 93 15.34 -8.67 5.83
N LEU A 94 14.96 -7.42 5.61
CA LEU A 94 13.72 -6.84 6.12
C LEU A 94 12.72 -6.72 4.98
N VAL A 95 11.57 -7.37 5.17
CA VAL A 95 10.41 -7.20 4.30
C VAL A 95 9.48 -6.19 4.97
N VAL A 96 9.22 -5.05 4.32
CA VAL A 96 8.53 -3.91 4.93
C VAL A 96 7.08 -3.85 4.47
N GLY A 97 6.15 -3.80 5.42
CA GLY A 97 4.71 -3.79 5.21
C GLY A 97 4.13 -5.16 4.84
N THR A 98 2.90 -5.13 4.32
CA THR A 98 2.51 -5.98 3.18
C THR A 98 1.22 -5.50 2.52
N ARG A 99 0.33 -4.79 3.23
CA ARG A 99 -0.97 -4.36 2.68
C ARG A 99 -0.98 -2.97 2.10
N THR A 100 -0.11 -2.13 2.63
CA THR A 100 0.00 -0.74 2.25
C THR A 100 0.94 -0.58 1.06
N ALA A 101 0.60 0.35 0.17
CA ALA A 101 1.44 0.89 -0.87
C ALA A 101 2.41 1.97 -0.34
N ASN A 102 2.26 2.42 0.91
CA ASN A 102 3.04 3.51 1.53
C ASN A 102 4.15 3.01 2.46
N ALA A 103 4.79 1.87 2.17
CA ALA A 103 5.98 1.44 2.91
C ALA A 103 7.10 2.52 2.86
N ASP A 104 7.59 2.93 4.03
CA ASP A 104 8.63 3.95 4.21
C ASP A 104 10.03 3.32 4.10
N ILE A 105 10.35 2.86 2.89
CA ILE A 105 11.66 2.27 2.58
C ILE A 105 12.79 3.26 2.81
N ALA A 106 12.55 4.57 2.66
CA ALA A 106 13.56 5.59 2.90
C ALA A 106 14.02 5.61 4.38
N ALA A 107 13.08 5.52 5.34
CA ALA A 107 13.42 5.42 6.76
C ALA A 107 14.17 4.12 7.08
N PHE A 108 13.70 2.97 6.54
CA PHE A 108 14.41 1.70 6.72
C PHE A 108 15.81 1.74 6.09
N ARG A 109 15.97 2.39 4.94
CA ARG A 109 17.26 2.57 4.27
C ARG A 109 18.23 3.36 5.13
N HIS A 110 17.74 4.33 5.91
CA HIS A 110 18.56 5.07 6.86
C HIS A 110 19.15 4.16 7.94
N ILE A 111 18.34 3.29 8.56
CA ILE A 111 18.81 2.45 9.67
C ILE A 111 19.72 1.32 9.22
N VAL A 112 19.53 0.75 8.02
CA VAL A 112 20.41 -0.30 7.47
C VAL A 112 21.68 0.25 6.80
N LYS A 113 21.89 1.57 6.80
CA LYS A 113 23.04 2.18 6.13
C LYS A 113 24.35 1.62 6.71
N GLY A 114 25.19 1.07 5.84
CA GLY A 114 26.48 0.49 6.23
C GLY A 114 26.41 -0.96 6.70
N THR A 115 25.23 -1.58 6.67
CA THR A 115 25.06 -3.03 6.90
C THR A 115 24.81 -3.75 5.56
N PRO A 116 24.97 -5.09 5.49
CA PRO A 116 24.62 -5.86 4.30
C PRO A 116 23.12 -6.15 4.20
N ILE A 117 22.31 -5.68 5.15
CA ILE A 117 20.89 -6.03 5.28
C ILE A 117 20.10 -5.46 4.10
N LYS A 118 19.26 -6.33 3.51
CA LYS A 118 18.48 -6.02 2.31
C LYS A 118 17.06 -5.59 2.65
N LEU A 119 16.52 -4.65 1.88
CA LEU A 119 15.18 -4.12 2.06
C LEU A 119 14.27 -4.47 0.88
N TYR A 120 13.13 -5.09 1.19
CA TYR A 120 12.12 -5.44 0.20
C TYR A 120 10.74 -4.94 0.67
N PRO A 121 10.19 -3.85 0.11
CA PRO A 121 8.77 -3.55 0.32
C PRO A 121 7.91 -4.71 -0.18
N SER A 122 6.79 -4.95 0.50
CA SER A 122 5.82 -5.98 0.13
C SER A 122 4.46 -5.37 -0.16
N PHE A 123 3.81 -5.83 -1.23
CA PHE A 123 2.40 -5.54 -1.51
C PHE A 123 1.59 -6.83 -1.62
N ASP A 124 0.34 -6.80 -1.20
CA ASP A 124 -0.59 -7.93 -1.15
C ASP A 124 -1.67 -7.77 -2.22
N ASP A 125 -1.81 -8.75 -3.11
CA ASP A 125 -2.83 -8.72 -4.16
C ASP A 125 -4.25 -8.91 -3.60
N HIS A 126 -4.43 -9.70 -2.55
CA HIS A 126 -5.75 -10.14 -2.09
C HIS A 126 -6.26 -9.38 -0.85
N HIS A 127 -5.33 -8.97 0.02
CA HIS A 127 -5.65 -8.28 1.27
C HIS A 127 -5.05 -6.87 1.33
N SER A 128 -5.00 -6.15 0.21
CA SER A 128 -4.53 -4.77 0.14
C SER A 128 -5.39 -3.81 0.98
N THR A 129 -4.95 -2.55 1.04
CA THR A 129 -5.76 -1.39 1.44
C THR A 129 -7.18 -1.41 0.83
N ASP A 130 -8.15 -0.91 1.59
CA ASP A 130 -9.57 -0.87 1.19
C ASP A 130 -9.77 -0.20 -0.18
N GLY A 131 -10.66 -0.77 -1.00
CA GLY A 131 -10.90 -0.30 -2.36
C GLY A 131 -9.86 -0.71 -3.41
N TYR A 132 -8.87 -1.56 -3.05
CA TYR A 132 -7.82 -2.02 -3.97
C TYR A 132 -7.60 -3.54 -3.98
N ARG A 133 -8.57 -4.35 -3.52
CA ARG A 133 -8.46 -5.81 -3.57
C ARG A 133 -8.32 -6.29 -5.02
N GLU A 134 -7.33 -7.14 -5.26
CA GLU A 134 -6.91 -7.63 -6.58
C GLU A 134 -6.64 -6.48 -7.55
N PRO A 135 -5.74 -5.55 -7.19
CA PRO A 135 -5.59 -4.31 -7.94
C PRO A 135 -5.12 -4.58 -9.37
N ASP A 136 -5.45 -3.64 -10.26
CA ASP A 136 -5.02 -3.68 -11.64
C ASP A 136 -3.50 -3.46 -11.78
N LEU A 137 -2.97 -3.78 -12.95
CA LEU A 137 -1.54 -3.73 -13.22
C LEU A 137 -0.97 -2.32 -13.02
N GLU A 138 -1.74 -1.29 -13.38
CA GLU A 138 -1.39 0.12 -13.31
C GLU A 138 -1.19 0.59 -11.86
N VAL A 139 -1.95 0.04 -10.91
CA VAL A 139 -1.79 0.30 -9.47
C VAL A 139 -0.50 -0.34 -8.97
N TRP A 140 -0.25 -1.61 -9.34
CA TRP A 140 1.01 -2.29 -9.02
C TRP A 140 2.24 -1.53 -9.55
N ARG A 141 2.17 -1.04 -10.79
CA ARG A 141 3.23 -0.24 -11.39
C ARG A 141 3.48 1.05 -10.63
N ALA A 142 2.42 1.76 -10.25
CA ALA A 142 2.53 3.02 -9.51
C ALA A 142 3.14 2.82 -8.11
N THR A 143 2.65 1.81 -7.37
CA THR A 143 3.17 1.44 -6.05
C THR A 143 4.66 1.10 -6.12
N CYS A 144 5.05 0.19 -7.02
CA CYS A 144 6.45 -0.21 -7.15
C CYS A 144 7.34 0.92 -7.69
N ALA A 145 6.83 1.80 -8.56
CA ALA A 145 7.57 2.97 -9.01
C ALA A 145 7.86 3.96 -7.86
N ASN A 146 6.88 4.18 -6.96
CA ASN A 146 7.07 4.99 -5.76
C ASN A 146 8.13 4.38 -4.84
N TRP A 147 8.14 3.05 -4.69
CA TRP A 147 9.16 2.36 -3.90
C TRP A 147 10.54 2.39 -4.52
N TRP A 148 10.70 2.17 -5.83
CA TRP A 148 12.01 2.20 -6.48
C TRP A 148 12.78 3.50 -6.22
N ARG A 149 12.07 4.62 -6.08
CA ARG A 149 12.67 5.92 -5.71
C ARG A 149 13.24 5.99 -4.30
N GLN A 150 12.78 5.12 -3.41
CA GLN A 150 13.28 4.99 -2.05
C GLN A 150 14.46 4.01 -1.93
N ASN A 151 14.95 3.48 -3.07
CA ASN A 151 16.12 2.62 -3.18
C ASN A 151 16.03 1.29 -2.38
N PRO A 152 14.99 0.45 -2.61
CA PRO A 152 14.94 -0.92 -2.11
C PRO A 152 15.97 -1.81 -2.83
N ASP A 153 16.25 -2.99 -2.27
CA ASP A 153 17.09 -4.01 -2.92
C ASP A 153 16.29 -4.93 -3.87
N GLY A 154 14.97 -4.86 -3.84
CA GLY A 154 14.05 -5.58 -4.72
C GLY A 154 12.60 -5.42 -4.28
N MET A 155 11.71 -6.20 -4.88
CA MET A 155 10.28 -6.21 -4.53
C MET A 155 9.90 -7.56 -3.92
N HIS A 156 9.11 -7.54 -2.84
CA HIS A 156 8.46 -8.72 -2.31
C HIS A 156 6.98 -8.68 -2.71
N THR A 157 6.42 -9.82 -3.12
CA THR A 157 5.01 -9.92 -3.50
C THR A 157 4.28 -10.88 -2.60
N PHE A 158 2.99 -10.64 -2.39
CA PHE A 158 2.21 -11.47 -1.51
C PHE A 158 0.80 -11.71 -2.04
N ASN A 159 0.30 -12.95 -1.89
CA ASN A 159 -0.94 -13.44 -2.51
C ASN A 159 -1.04 -13.26 -4.04
N LEU A 160 0.09 -13.10 -4.74
CA LEU A 160 0.19 -13.31 -6.20
C LEU A 160 0.32 -14.82 -6.48
N MET A 161 -0.79 -15.54 -6.33
CA MET A 161 -0.81 -17.01 -6.21
C MET A 161 -1.61 -17.73 -7.29
N VAL A 162 -1.91 -17.08 -8.42
CA VAL A 162 -2.67 -17.73 -9.49
C VAL A 162 -1.76 -18.61 -10.35
N SER A 163 -2.23 -19.81 -10.65
CA SER A 163 -1.51 -20.77 -11.48
C SER A 163 -1.64 -20.45 -12.98
N SER A 164 -0.68 -20.91 -13.78
CA SER A 164 -0.78 -20.83 -15.23
C SER A 164 -2.02 -21.58 -15.75
N PRO A 165 -2.61 -21.21 -16.90
CA PRO A 165 -3.73 -21.93 -17.48
C PRO A 165 -3.44 -23.41 -17.69
N GLN A 166 -2.20 -23.74 -18.09
CA GLN A 166 -1.76 -25.12 -18.25
C GLN A 166 -1.73 -25.86 -16.91
N SER A 167 -1.19 -25.24 -15.86
CA SER A 167 -1.15 -25.82 -14.51
C SER A 167 -2.55 -26.03 -13.95
N ALA A 168 -3.47 -25.08 -14.16
CA ALA A 168 -4.86 -25.21 -13.76
C ALA A 168 -5.55 -26.39 -14.47
N GLN A 169 -5.40 -26.49 -15.80
CA GLN A 169 -5.94 -27.59 -16.60
C GLN A 169 -5.40 -28.95 -16.16
N ASN A 170 -4.09 -29.06 -15.90
CA ASN A 170 -3.47 -30.30 -15.42
C ASN A 170 -4.03 -30.76 -14.06
N LEU A 171 -4.55 -29.84 -13.25
CA LEU A 171 -5.18 -30.12 -11.96
C LEU A 171 -6.72 -30.26 -12.06
N GLY A 172 -7.30 -30.18 -13.25
CA GLY A 172 -8.75 -30.20 -13.44
C GLY A 172 -9.46 -28.94 -12.93
N LEU A 173 -8.73 -27.83 -12.78
CA LEU A 173 -9.24 -26.55 -12.30
C LEU A 173 -9.49 -25.59 -13.47
N SER A 174 -10.45 -24.68 -13.31
CA SER A 174 -10.64 -23.58 -14.25
C SER A 174 -9.52 -22.56 -14.14
N PRO A 175 -8.90 -22.11 -15.25
CA PRO A 175 -7.90 -21.04 -15.21
C PRO A 175 -8.46 -19.76 -14.58
N SER A 176 -7.63 -19.10 -13.77
CA SER A 176 -7.99 -17.80 -13.22
C SER A 176 -7.89 -16.71 -14.28
N PRO A 177 -8.88 -15.80 -14.40
CA PRO A 177 -8.80 -14.66 -15.32
C PRO A 177 -7.67 -13.68 -14.92
N ARG A 178 -7.19 -13.74 -13.68
CA ARG A 178 -6.09 -12.91 -13.15
C ARG A 178 -4.70 -13.34 -13.61
N TRP A 179 -4.56 -14.51 -14.25
CA TRP A 179 -3.25 -15.05 -14.61
C TRP A 179 -2.41 -14.07 -15.42
N GLU A 180 -2.99 -13.46 -16.45
CA GLU A 180 -2.23 -12.57 -17.31
C GLU A 180 -1.76 -11.32 -16.57
N THR A 181 -2.63 -10.74 -15.72
CA THR A 181 -2.26 -9.61 -14.85
C THR A 181 -1.12 -9.97 -13.91
N GLN A 182 -1.23 -11.07 -13.14
CA GLN A 182 -0.18 -11.47 -12.20
C GLN A 182 1.13 -11.84 -12.90
N ARG A 183 1.07 -12.51 -14.06
CA ARG A 183 2.24 -12.81 -14.88
C ARG A 183 2.96 -11.52 -15.30
N ARG A 184 2.21 -10.50 -15.71
CA ARG A 184 2.78 -9.20 -16.10
C ARG A 184 3.39 -8.45 -14.93
N ILE A 185 2.74 -8.47 -13.75
CA ILE A 185 3.29 -7.92 -12.51
C ILE A 185 4.70 -8.47 -12.28
N PHE A 186 4.88 -9.80 -12.28
CA PHE A 186 6.20 -10.42 -12.10
C PHE A 186 7.23 -10.02 -13.16
N SER A 187 6.81 -9.77 -14.40
CA SER A 187 7.73 -9.36 -15.47
C SER A 187 8.14 -7.88 -15.44
N GLU A 188 7.40 -7.04 -14.70
CA GLU A 188 7.55 -5.58 -14.79
C GLU A 188 8.06 -4.94 -13.49
N ILE A 189 7.63 -5.39 -12.30
CA ILE A 189 7.92 -4.64 -11.06
C ILE A 189 9.37 -4.74 -10.58
N GLY A 190 10.13 -5.70 -11.11
CA GLY A 190 11.50 -6.02 -10.65
C GLY A 190 12.58 -5.00 -11.03
N SER A 191 12.25 -3.96 -11.80
CA SER A 191 13.19 -2.90 -12.17
C SER A 191 12.48 -1.57 -12.42
N PRO A 192 13.10 -0.41 -12.10
CA PRO A 192 12.56 0.87 -12.51
C PRO A 192 12.52 1.04 -14.04
N GLU A 193 13.40 0.37 -14.78
CA GLU A 193 13.47 0.48 -16.24
C GLU A 193 12.25 -0.12 -16.93
N THR A 194 11.75 -1.26 -16.44
CA THR A 194 10.56 -1.94 -16.96
C THR A 194 9.27 -1.20 -16.63
N LEU A 195 9.30 -0.26 -15.67
CA LEU A 195 8.16 0.58 -15.31
C LEU A 195 8.12 1.92 -16.06
N LYS A 196 9.18 2.30 -16.79
CA LYS A 196 9.20 3.56 -17.53
C LYS A 196 8.12 3.59 -18.60
N ARG A 197 7.35 4.70 -18.64
CA ARG A 197 6.34 4.97 -19.67
C ARG A 197 5.30 3.85 -19.81
N GLN A 198 5.06 3.15 -18.71
CA GLN A 198 3.92 2.26 -18.56
C GLN A 198 2.81 3.02 -17.87
N ASP A 199 1.56 2.76 -18.28
CA ASP A 199 0.36 3.32 -17.64
C ASP A 199 0.36 3.01 -16.14
N LYS A 200 -0.04 4.02 -15.36
CA LYS A 200 0.02 4.00 -13.89
C LYS A 200 -1.19 4.66 -13.27
N VAL A 201 -1.61 4.12 -12.13
CA VAL A 201 -2.61 4.72 -11.25
C VAL A 201 -1.96 4.99 -9.89
N PHE A 202 -1.50 6.22 -9.68
CA PHE A 202 -1.04 6.67 -8.36
C PHE A 202 -2.25 6.99 -7.50
N PHE A 203 -2.23 6.64 -6.22
CA PHE A 203 -3.43 6.78 -5.40
C PHE A 203 -3.12 7.12 -3.95
N ILE A 204 -4.17 7.56 -3.24
CA ILE A 204 -4.14 7.76 -1.79
C ILE A 204 -4.92 6.62 -1.14
N GLU A 205 -4.28 5.99 -0.16
CA GLU A 205 -4.82 4.83 0.51
C GLU A 205 -6.02 5.15 1.41
N ARG A 206 -6.83 4.11 1.59
CA ARG A 206 -7.93 4.08 2.55
C ARG A 206 -7.53 3.24 3.78
N ARG A 207 -8.04 3.64 4.94
CA ARG A 207 -7.89 2.88 6.19
C ARG A 207 -8.61 1.54 6.08
N GLY A 208 -8.09 0.52 6.78
CA GLY A 208 -8.67 -0.81 6.77
C GLY A 208 -8.46 -1.56 5.46
N GLY A 209 -9.37 -2.50 5.18
CA GLY A 209 -9.30 -3.37 4.01
C GLY A 209 -8.62 -4.72 4.28
N GLY A 210 -8.78 -5.62 3.31
CA GLY A 210 -8.11 -6.92 3.29
C GLY A 210 -8.54 -7.93 4.35
N HIS A 211 -9.42 -7.61 5.30
CA HIS A 211 -9.95 -8.56 6.28
C HIS A 211 -11.39 -8.23 6.68
N ALA A 212 -12.03 -9.18 7.37
CA ALA A 212 -13.32 -8.95 8.01
C ALA A 212 -13.18 -7.99 9.21
N GLU A 213 -14.27 -7.31 9.56
CA GLU A 213 -14.29 -6.23 10.55
C GLU A 213 -13.81 -6.63 11.95
N TYR A 214 -13.91 -7.92 12.31
CA TYR A 214 -13.43 -8.42 13.60
C TYR A 214 -11.89 -8.45 13.70
N VAL A 215 -11.17 -8.30 12.57
CA VAL A 215 -9.70 -8.19 12.56
C VAL A 215 -9.27 -6.74 12.41
N VAL A 216 -9.79 -6.05 11.40
CA VAL A 216 -9.50 -4.63 11.14
C VAL A 216 -10.82 -3.94 10.84
N PRO A 217 -11.15 -2.83 11.50
CA PRO A 217 -12.39 -2.09 11.25
C PRO A 217 -12.50 -1.67 9.79
N SER A 218 -13.71 -1.70 9.24
CA SER A 218 -13.98 -1.13 7.93
C SER A 218 -13.85 0.40 7.96
N PRO A 219 -13.56 1.05 6.82
CA PRO A 219 -13.54 2.52 6.75
C PRO A 219 -14.82 3.18 7.30
N ALA A 220 -15.98 2.58 7.06
CA ALA A 220 -17.29 3.11 7.46
C ALA A 220 -17.54 3.05 8.97
N ASN A 221 -16.89 2.12 9.69
CA ASN A 221 -17.02 1.95 11.14
C ASN A 221 -15.64 2.04 11.82
N TRP A 222 -14.80 2.96 11.35
CA TRP A 222 -13.43 3.04 11.79
C TRP A 222 -13.33 3.44 13.26
N HIS A 223 -12.63 2.61 14.02
CA HIS A 223 -12.03 2.97 15.31
C HIS A 223 -10.56 2.59 15.25
N THR A 224 -9.68 3.36 15.88
CA THR A 224 -8.25 3.09 15.82
C THR A 224 -7.93 1.76 16.53
N PRO A 225 -7.45 0.72 15.83
CA PRO A 225 -7.09 -0.53 16.47
C PRO A 225 -5.95 -0.30 17.47
N ARG A 226 -6.10 -0.84 18.69
CA ARG A 226 -5.08 -0.73 19.75
C ARG A 226 -4.23 -1.98 19.91
N HIS A 227 -4.71 -3.10 19.39
CA HIS A 227 -4.06 -4.40 19.53
C HIS A 227 -2.98 -4.65 18.47
N MET A 228 -2.92 -3.81 17.41
CA MET A 228 -2.05 -4.02 16.25
C MET A 228 -2.02 -2.76 15.38
N TYR A 229 -0.83 -2.34 14.96
CA TYR A 229 -0.64 -1.35 13.89
C TYR A 229 -0.54 -2.04 12.54
N PHE A 230 0.27 -3.10 12.47
CA PHE A 230 0.58 -3.79 11.23
C PHE A 230 -0.69 -4.23 10.51
N GLN A 231 -0.79 -4.00 9.19
CA GLN A 231 -1.90 -4.44 8.35
C GLN A 231 -3.24 -3.73 8.57
N THR A 232 -3.27 -2.66 9.35
CA THR A 232 -4.49 -1.87 9.56
C THR A 232 -4.61 -0.69 8.60
N ASN A 233 -3.52 -0.31 7.92
CA ASN A 233 -3.41 0.94 7.17
C ASN A 233 -3.82 2.14 8.05
N MET A 234 -3.40 2.13 9.33
CA MET A 234 -3.86 3.06 10.36
C MET A 234 -3.75 4.53 9.95
N LEU A 235 -2.63 4.88 9.31
CA LEU A 235 -2.29 6.24 8.92
C LEU A 235 -2.75 6.61 7.50
N ALA A 236 -3.45 5.72 6.80
CA ALA A 236 -4.02 6.05 5.49
C ALA A 236 -4.95 7.26 5.60
N ALA A 237 -4.89 8.16 4.62
CA ALA A 237 -5.55 9.46 4.73
C ALA A 237 -7.07 9.38 4.50
N LEU A 238 -7.54 8.40 3.74
CA LEU A 238 -8.94 8.27 3.35
C LEU A 238 -9.69 7.21 4.17
N PRO A 239 -11.02 7.31 4.33
CA PRO A 239 -11.87 8.43 3.96
C PRO A 239 -11.51 9.71 4.74
N ALA A 240 -11.73 10.87 4.11
CA ALA A 240 -11.46 12.17 4.71
C ALA A 240 -12.66 13.09 4.55
N ALA A 241 -13.16 13.66 5.64
CA ALA A 241 -14.26 14.61 5.57
C ALA A 241 -13.81 15.94 4.94
N LEU A 242 -14.71 16.56 4.17
CA LEU A 242 -14.56 17.95 3.75
C LEU A 242 -15.07 18.89 4.85
N ALA A 243 -14.34 19.98 5.09
CA ALA A 243 -14.85 21.09 5.89
C ALA A 243 -16.02 21.77 5.15
N ASP A 244 -17.08 22.11 5.88
CA ASP A 244 -18.34 22.64 5.33
C ASP A 244 -18.45 24.17 5.41
N ASP A 245 -17.49 24.83 6.05
CA ASP A 245 -17.42 26.29 6.21
C ASP A 245 -16.70 27.02 5.06
N GLY A 246 -16.08 26.27 4.14
CA GLY A 246 -15.29 26.76 3.02
C GLY A 246 -14.01 27.53 3.41
N GLY A 247 -13.63 27.48 4.69
CA GLY A 247 -12.45 28.15 5.23
C GLY A 247 -11.17 27.35 5.04
N GLU A 248 -11.26 26.02 5.03
CA GLU A 248 -10.10 25.12 5.05
C GLU A 248 -10.13 24.09 3.90
N ASP A 249 -8.95 23.78 3.37
CA ASP A 249 -8.76 22.67 2.44
C ASP A 249 -8.56 21.38 3.25
N THR A 250 -9.24 20.30 2.85
CA THR A 250 -8.80 18.95 3.22
C THR A 250 -7.53 18.66 2.44
N LEU A 251 -6.39 18.70 3.14
CA LEU A 251 -5.07 18.50 2.56
C LEU A 251 -4.68 17.02 2.54
N LEU A 252 -4.32 16.53 1.37
CA LEU A 252 -3.91 15.16 1.11
C LEU A 252 -2.56 15.13 0.37
N THR A 253 -1.76 14.09 0.60
CA THR A 253 -0.46 13.93 -0.09
C THR A 253 -0.55 12.77 -1.08
N LEU A 254 -0.32 13.07 -2.36
CA LEU A 254 -0.22 12.08 -3.44
C LEU A 254 1.24 11.91 -3.86
N ASN A 255 1.78 10.70 -3.73
CA ASN A 255 3.14 10.40 -4.21
C ASN A 255 3.11 9.97 -5.68
N VAL A 256 3.87 10.68 -6.52
CA VAL A 256 4.02 10.39 -7.96
C VAL A 256 5.49 10.15 -8.27
N ALA A 257 5.80 8.92 -8.69
CA ALA A 257 7.17 8.52 -8.97
C ALA A 257 7.72 9.12 -10.26
N ASP A 258 6.88 9.18 -11.29
CA ASP A 258 7.27 9.52 -12.66
C ASP A 258 7.55 11.02 -12.82
N ASP A 259 8.64 11.37 -13.52
CA ASP A 259 8.89 12.75 -13.97
C ASP A 259 8.05 13.08 -15.21
N VAL A 260 6.75 13.21 -14.97
CA VAL A 260 5.74 13.48 -16.00
C VAL A 260 6.00 14.81 -16.73
N LYS A 261 6.66 15.76 -16.07
CA LYS A 261 7.06 17.02 -16.68
C LYS A 261 8.11 16.81 -17.76
N ALA A 262 9.13 15.98 -17.48
CA ALA A 262 10.19 15.66 -18.43
C ALA A 262 9.68 14.90 -19.67
N VAL A 263 8.63 14.08 -19.52
CA VAL A 263 8.08 13.24 -20.60
C VAL A 263 6.71 13.69 -21.09
N SER A 264 6.34 14.95 -20.88
CA SER A 264 4.99 15.46 -21.19
C SER A 264 4.51 15.23 -22.63
N ALA A 265 5.42 15.15 -23.61
CA ALA A 265 5.08 14.85 -25.00
C ALA A 265 4.67 13.39 -25.25
N GLU A 266 5.04 12.48 -24.35
CA GLU A 266 4.78 11.03 -24.41
C GLU A 266 3.53 10.63 -23.61
N ILE A 267 2.93 11.57 -22.88
CA ILE A 267 1.68 11.35 -22.14
C ILE A 267 0.51 11.59 -23.09
N ASP A 268 -0.40 10.62 -23.17
CA ASP A 268 -1.65 10.73 -23.93
C ASP A 268 -2.71 11.42 -23.07
N GLN A 269 -2.95 10.89 -21.87
CA GLN A 269 -3.95 11.40 -20.95
C GLN A 269 -3.44 11.39 -19.51
N MET A 270 -3.81 12.42 -18.74
CA MET A 270 -3.58 12.44 -17.30
C MET A 270 -4.77 13.06 -16.58
N THR A 271 -5.37 12.30 -15.66
CA THR A 271 -6.57 12.72 -14.92
C THR A 271 -6.46 12.44 -13.44
N LEU A 272 -6.85 13.41 -12.61
CA LEU A 272 -7.10 13.21 -11.20
C LEU A 272 -8.58 12.87 -11.01
N ARG A 273 -8.87 11.74 -10.39
CA ARG A 273 -10.22 11.24 -10.16
C ARG A 273 -10.49 11.20 -8.67
N ILE A 274 -11.63 11.72 -8.26
CA ILE A 274 -12.06 11.77 -6.86
C ILE A 274 -13.45 11.14 -6.73
N ALA A 275 -13.56 10.12 -5.88
CA ALA A 275 -14.84 9.58 -5.45
C ALA A 275 -15.24 10.20 -4.12
N ILE A 276 -16.51 10.56 -3.99
CA ILE A 276 -17.07 11.19 -2.79
C ILE A 276 -18.37 10.52 -2.37
N SER A 277 -18.68 10.59 -1.08
CA SER A 277 -19.91 10.07 -0.46
C SER A 277 -20.59 11.16 0.37
N ASP A 278 -21.88 10.95 0.65
CA ASP A 278 -22.66 11.71 1.62
C ASP A 278 -22.81 10.95 2.96
N GLU A 279 -23.46 11.58 3.95
CA GLU A 279 -23.61 11.01 5.30
C GLU A 279 -24.36 9.67 5.35
N ALA A 280 -25.18 9.38 4.33
CA ALA A 280 -25.85 8.08 4.23
C ALA A 280 -24.89 6.95 3.81
N GLY A 281 -23.65 7.26 3.43
CA GLY A 281 -22.67 6.30 2.91
C GLY A 281 -23.08 5.71 1.56
N GLU A 282 -24.13 6.26 0.94
CA GLU A 282 -24.49 5.93 -0.43
C GLU A 282 -23.54 6.70 -1.33
N ALA A 283 -22.77 5.99 -2.17
CA ALA A 283 -22.10 6.64 -3.29
C ALA A 283 -23.16 7.47 -4.02
N LEU A 284 -22.92 8.78 -4.19
CA LEU A 284 -23.87 9.70 -4.80
C LEU A 284 -24.23 9.15 -6.20
N SER A 285 -25.34 8.42 -6.25
CA SER A 285 -25.68 7.51 -7.36
C SER A 285 -26.44 8.22 -8.48
N VAL A 286 -26.79 9.48 -8.25
CA VAL A 286 -27.50 10.34 -9.19
C VAL A 286 -26.49 11.33 -9.77
N ASP A 287 -26.19 11.19 -11.06
CA ASP A 287 -25.23 12.03 -11.78
C ASP A 287 -25.49 13.53 -11.55
N GLU A 288 -26.76 13.96 -11.56
CA GLU A 288 -27.15 15.36 -11.29
C GLU A 288 -26.72 15.85 -9.90
N ARG A 289 -26.82 15.01 -8.86
CA ARG A 289 -26.38 15.36 -7.48
C ARG A 289 -24.85 15.48 -7.43
N LEU A 290 -24.15 14.59 -8.12
CA LEU A 290 -22.70 14.60 -8.18
C LEU A 290 -22.17 15.77 -9.01
N GLU A 291 -22.84 16.14 -10.10
CA GLU A 291 -22.55 17.34 -10.89
C GLU A 291 -22.76 18.61 -10.06
N GLU A 292 -23.89 18.71 -9.33
CA GLU A 292 -24.16 19.84 -8.44
C GLU A 292 -23.03 19.96 -7.40
N LEU A 293 -22.68 18.87 -6.73
CA LEU A 293 -21.63 18.88 -5.71
C LEU A 293 -20.25 19.15 -6.31
N GLY A 294 -19.94 18.57 -7.46
CA GLY A 294 -18.70 18.80 -8.21
C GLY A 294 -18.50 20.27 -8.58
N SER A 295 -19.59 20.99 -8.93
CA SER A 295 -19.54 22.43 -9.20
C SER A 295 -19.18 23.29 -7.96
N ARG A 296 -19.38 22.73 -6.76
CA ARG A 296 -19.08 23.38 -5.47
C ARG A 296 -17.71 23.00 -4.92
N ILE A 297 -17.05 22.00 -5.50
CA ILE A 297 -15.74 21.53 -5.04
C ILE A 297 -14.62 22.24 -5.81
N GLU A 298 -13.68 22.82 -5.07
CA GLU A 298 -12.37 23.21 -5.59
C GLU A 298 -11.35 22.13 -5.31
N VAL A 299 -10.54 21.83 -6.33
CA VAL A 299 -9.36 20.99 -6.17
C VAL A 299 -8.14 21.78 -6.60
N ARG A 300 -7.12 21.79 -5.74
CA ARG A 300 -5.81 22.38 -6.00
C ARG A 300 -4.75 21.29 -5.98
N LEU A 301 -3.92 21.26 -7.01
CA LEU A 301 -2.74 20.41 -7.08
C LEU A 301 -1.49 21.28 -6.99
N ASN A 302 -0.72 21.14 -5.91
CA ASN A 302 0.40 22.03 -5.59
C ASN A 302 0.00 23.52 -5.67
N ASN A 303 -1.16 23.85 -5.09
CA ASN A 303 -1.78 25.17 -5.10
C ASN A 303 -2.24 25.68 -6.49
N ILE A 304 -2.20 24.86 -7.54
CA ILE A 304 -2.76 25.18 -8.86
C ILE A 304 -4.20 24.72 -8.89
N LEU A 305 -5.13 25.66 -9.11
CA LEU A 305 -6.56 25.36 -9.23
C LEU A 305 -6.80 24.53 -10.49
N LEU A 306 -7.47 23.39 -10.34
CA LEU A 306 -7.94 22.58 -11.45
C LEU A 306 -9.25 23.14 -12.01
N ASP A 307 -9.50 22.89 -13.30
CA ASP A 307 -10.76 23.23 -13.95
C ASP A 307 -11.94 22.44 -13.35
N THR A 308 -13.16 22.86 -13.65
CA THR A 308 -14.37 22.16 -13.20
C THR A 308 -14.32 20.68 -13.60
N PRO A 309 -14.62 19.75 -12.67
CA PRO A 309 -14.60 18.33 -13.00
C PRO A 309 -15.73 18.00 -13.97
N ARG A 310 -15.52 16.96 -14.77
CA ARG A 310 -16.62 16.23 -15.40
C ARG A 310 -17.01 15.05 -14.50
N VAL A 311 -18.26 14.62 -14.58
CA VAL A 311 -18.71 13.39 -13.93
C VAL A 311 -18.49 12.22 -14.88
N GLU A 312 -17.87 11.16 -14.40
CA GLU A 312 -17.74 9.89 -15.12
C GLU A 312 -18.22 8.73 -14.26
N THR A 313 -19.03 7.86 -14.87
CA THR A 313 -19.45 6.60 -14.30
C THR A 313 -18.64 5.48 -14.94
N VAL A 314 -17.86 4.77 -14.13
CA VAL A 314 -16.99 3.69 -14.59
C VAL A 314 -17.69 2.36 -14.31
N GLU A 315 -17.78 1.49 -15.32
CA GLU A 315 -18.15 0.10 -15.10
C GLU A 315 -16.98 -0.63 -14.44
N ILE A 316 -17.15 -1.01 -13.17
CA ILE A 316 -16.06 -1.63 -12.41
C ILE A 316 -16.19 -3.15 -12.49
N PRO A 317 -15.16 -3.87 -12.97
CA PRO A 317 -15.26 -5.31 -13.21
C PRO A 317 -15.50 -6.16 -11.96
N LYS A 318 -15.25 -5.65 -10.74
CA LYS A 318 -15.60 -6.27 -9.45
C LYS A 318 -15.16 -5.38 -8.29
N GLY A 319 -15.98 -5.32 -7.23
CA GLY A 319 -15.50 -5.09 -5.85
C GLY A 319 -15.13 -3.67 -5.43
N ASP A 320 -15.00 -2.68 -6.32
CA ASP A 320 -14.91 -1.29 -5.89
C ASP A 320 -16.33 -0.74 -5.62
N ALA A 321 -16.48 -0.05 -4.49
CA ALA A 321 -17.76 0.53 -4.08
C ALA A 321 -18.09 1.82 -4.85
N PHE A 322 -17.12 2.43 -5.53
CA PHE A 322 -17.24 3.78 -6.08
C PHE A 322 -17.32 3.79 -7.61
N LYS A 323 -18.55 3.84 -8.14
CA LYS A 323 -18.79 3.88 -9.60
C LYS A 323 -18.66 5.27 -10.20
N ASN A 324 -18.94 6.31 -9.42
CA ASN A 324 -19.08 7.67 -9.91
C ASN A 324 -17.91 8.53 -9.43
N TRP A 325 -17.30 9.27 -10.36
CA TRP A 325 -16.06 10.00 -10.14
C TRP A 325 -16.18 11.45 -10.62
N LEU A 326 -15.63 12.36 -9.84
CA LEU A 326 -15.25 13.69 -10.30
C LEU A 326 -13.90 13.60 -10.99
N VAL A 327 -13.85 13.89 -12.28
CA VAL A 327 -12.65 13.72 -13.11
C VAL A 327 -12.13 15.06 -13.58
N PHE A 328 -10.90 15.36 -13.15
CA PHE A 328 -10.17 16.57 -13.48
C PHE A 328 -9.05 16.24 -14.47
N THR A 329 -8.95 17.00 -15.56
CA THR A 329 -7.79 16.94 -16.45
C THR A 329 -6.60 17.61 -15.76
N VAL A 330 -5.44 16.94 -15.75
CA VAL A 330 -4.23 17.45 -15.11
C VAL A 330 -3.15 17.70 -16.15
N THR A 331 -2.51 18.87 -16.09
CA THR A 331 -1.34 19.14 -16.95
C THR A 331 -0.07 18.60 -16.27
N PRO A 332 0.84 17.91 -16.99
CA PRO A 332 2.07 17.33 -16.41
C PRO A 332 2.92 18.32 -15.60
N ARG A 333 2.97 19.59 -16.00
CA ARG A 333 3.71 20.64 -15.29
C ARG A 333 3.19 20.98 -13.89
N TYR A 334 2.01 20.48 -13.51
CA TYR A 334 1.43 20.72 -12.17
C TYR A 334 2.01 19.78 -11.11
N LEU A 335 2.64 18.68 -11.53
CA LEU A 335 3.18 17.66 -10.65
C LEU A 335 4.69 17.82 -10.47
N ALA A 336 5.13 17.54 -9.24
CA ALA A 336 6.50 17.30 -8.87
C ALA A 336 6.76 15.80 -8.76
N VAL A 337 8.03 15.44 -8.91
CA VAL A 337 8.55 14.10 -8.67
C VAL A 337 8.56 13.85 -7.15
N GLY A 338 7.56 13.14 -6.64
CA GLY A 338 7.47 12.70 -5.24
C GLY A 338 6.14 13.10 -4.62
N ALA A 339 6.18 13.65 -3.42
CA ALA A 339 5.00 14.16 -2.75
C ALA A 339 4.41 15.38 -3.50
N ASN A 340 3.11 15.32 -3.75
CA ASN A 340 2.31 16.41 -4.31
C ASN A 340 1.15 16.70 -3.36
N LEU A 341 0.91 17.98 -3.07
CA LEU A 341 -0.17 18.39 -2.19
C LEU A 341 -1.46 18.53 -2.99
N VAL A 342 -2.50 17.81 -2.57
CA VAL A 342 -3.86 17.96 -3.09
C VAL A 342 -4.71 18.63 -2.03
N GLY A 343 -5.19 19.83 -2.30
CA GLY A 343 -6.18 20.51 -1.48
C GLY A 343 -7.56 20.32 -2.09
N VAL A 344 -8.54 19.87 -1.30
CA VAL A 344 -9.93 19.72 -1.73
C VAL A 344 -10.81 20.52 -0.78
N ARG A 345 -11.67 21.39 -1.32
CA ARG A 345 -12.49 22.31 -0.52
C ARG A 345 -13.88 22.49 -1.09
N LEU A 346 -14.87 22.63 -0.21
CA LEU A 346 -16.21 23.11 -0.59
C LEU A 346 -16.22 24.64 -0.63
N ARG A 347 -16.50 25.24 -1.80
CA ARG A 347 -16.63 26.70 -1.95
C ARG A 347 -17.80 27.28 -1.18
N GLN A 348 -18.86 26.49 -1.07
CA GLN A 348 -20.14 26.86 -0.50
C GLN A 348 -20.70 25.62 0.18
N GLN A 349 -21.36 25.83 1.32
CA GLN A 349 -22.03 24.75 2.02
C GLN A 349 -23.08 24.11 1.09
N PRO A 350 -23.04 22.77 0.90
CA PRO A 350 -24.06 22.08 0.12
C PRO A 350 -25.41 22.15 0.84
N PRO A 351 -26.54 21.94 0.15
CA PRO A 351 -27.83 21.79 0.79
C PRO A 351 -27.78 20.77 1.95
N ALA A 352 -28.48 21.04 3.06
CA ALA A 352 -28.44 20.18 4.25
C ALA A 352 -28.79 18.70 3.98
N ALA A 353 -29.52 18.41 2.90
CA ALA A 353 -29.85 17.07 2.44
C ALA A 353 -28.63 16.21 2.05
N TYR A 354 -27.47 16.83 1.78
CA TYR A 354 -26.21 16.13 1.50
C TYR A 354 -25.46 15.70 2.77
N GLY A 355 -25.84 16.20 3.95
CA GLY A 355 -25.11 15.92 5.19
C GLY A 355 -23.61 16.17 5.08
N ARG A 356 -22.81 15.36 5.78
CA ARG A 356 -21.35 15.40 5.74
C ARG A 356 -20.81 14.74 4.47
N ILE A 357 -20.03 15.50 3.69
CA ILE A 357 -19.32 15.00 2.51
C ILE A 357 -17.95 14.42 2.89
N GLN A 358 -17.60 13.28 2.31
CA GLN A 358 -16.28 12.66 2.48
C GLN A 358 -15.63 12.38 1.12
N ILE A 359 -14.32 12.56 1.07
CA ILE A 359 -13.45 12.03 0.02
C ILE A 359 -13.23 10.55 0.35
N GLU A 360 -13.61 9.69 -0.58
CA GLU A 360 -13.52 8.25 -0.42
C GLU A 360 -12.30 7.69 -1.18
N LYS A 361 -12.13 8.06 -2.45
CA LYS A 361 -10.96 7.67 -3.23
C LYS A 361 -10.38 8.87 -3.96
N LEU A 362 -9.07 8.83 -4.16
CA LEU A 362 -8.35 9.80 -4.97
C LEU A 362 -7.23 9.09 -5.74
N GLU A 363 -7.31 9.18 -7.06
CA GLU A 363 -6.43 8.49 -7.99
C GLU A 363 -5.95 9.44 -9.09
N LEU A 364 -4.65 9.41 -9.41
CA LEU A 364 -4.07 10.02 -10.58
C LEU A 364 -3.77 8.93 -11.61
N HIS A 365 -4.54 8.96 -12.70
CA HIS A 365 -4.39 8.08 -13.84
C HIS A 365 -3.46 8.73 -14.86
N ILE A 366 -2.46 7.98 -15.33
CA ILE A 366 -1.52 8.40 -16.37
C ILE A 366 -1.50 7.34 -17.44
N SER A 367 -1.85 7.75 -18.66
CA SER A 367 -1.75 6.93 -19.87
C SER A 367 -0.68 7.49 -20.79
N TYR A 368 0.22 6.62 -21.23
CA TYR A 368 1.31 6.93 -22.15
C TYR A 368 0.91 6.58 -23.60
N LYS A 369 1.54 7.26 -24.57
CA LYS A 369 1.30 7.08 -26.01
C LYS A 369 1.88 5.79 -26.59
#